data_AF-A0A2W1MNT3-F1
#
_entry.id   AF-A0A2W1MNT3-F1
#
_cell.length_a   1.000
_cell.length_b   1.000
_cell.length_c   1.000
_cell.angle_alpha   90.00
_cell.angle_beta   90.00
_cell.angle_gamma   90.00
#
_symmetry.space_group_name_H-M   'P 1'
#
loop_
_entity.id
_entity.type
_entity.pdbx_description
1 polymer ?
#
loop_
_entity_poly.entity_id
_entity_poly.type
_entity_poly.pdbx_seq_one_letter_code
_entity_poly.pdbx_strand_id
1 'polypeptide(L)' 'MSEKIKPCHCGYEGELMGLQHSVFLSLICPKCNRTVEAFTTEGLAQAWNKPAPTPPQENDR' A
#
# COMPACT_ATOMS: atom_id res chain seq x y z
N MET A 1 13.53 8.96 -10.23
CA MET A 1 12.37 8.51 -11.02
C MET A 1 11.20 8.48 -10.08
N SER A 2 10.16 9.30 -10.26
CA SER A 2 8.98 9.28 -9.38
C SER A 2 8.29 7.92 -9.48
N GLU A 3 8.29 7.13 -8.40
CA GLU A 3 7.57 5.86 -8.37
C GLU A 3 6.07 6.13 -8.40
N LYS A 4 5.44 5.90 -9.56
CA LYS A 4 4.00 6.02 -9.70
C LYS A 4 3.32 4.88 -8.94
N ILE A 5 2.26 5.21 -8.22
CA ILE A 5 1.42 4.24 -7.53
C ILE A 5 0.68 3.43 -8.60
N LYS A 6 0.89 2.11 -8.62
CA LYS A 6 0.21 1.22 -9.56
C LYS A 6 -1.26 1.02 -9.13
N PRO A 7 -2.13 0.57 -10.04
CA PRO A 7 -3.47 0.11 -9.68
C PRO A 7 -3.41 -0.93 -8.56
N CYS A 8 -4.49 -1.03 -7.78
CA CYS A 8 -4.53 -2.05 -6.73
C CYS A 8 -4.51 -3.45 -7.36
N HIS A 9 -3.88 -4.41 -6.69
CA HIS A 9 -3.83 -5.82 -7.12
C HIS A 9 -5.22 -6.49 -7.22
N CYS A 10 -6.27 -5.89 -6.65
CA CYS A 10 -7.66 -6.35 -6.82
C CYS A 10 -8.31 -5.89 -8.15
N GLY A 11 -7.54 -5.24 -9.02
CA GLY A 11 -8.03 -4.66 -10.28
C GLY A 11 -8.87 -3.39 -10.05
N TYR A 12 -8.56 -2.61 -9.01
CA TYR A 12 -9.13 -1.27 -8.84
C TYR A 12 -8.20 -0.25 -9.49
N GLU A 13 -8.71 0.44 -10.50
CA GLU A 13 -7.98 1.42 -11.31
C GLU A 13 -8.35 2.88 -10.96
N GLY A 14 -9.27 3.08 -10.01
CA GLY A 14 -9.69 4.40 -9.57
C GLY A 14 -8.73 5.07 -8.58
N GLU A 15 -9.11 6.26 -8.14
CA GLU A 15 -8.37 7.02 -7.13
C GLU A 15 -8.37 6.28 -5.79
N LEU A 16 -7.16 6.07 -5.26
CA LEU A 16 -6.97 5.42 -3.98
C LEU A 16 -7.16 6.44 -2.85
N MET A 17 -7.69 6.00 -1.72
CA MET A 17 -7.91 6.88 -0.59
C MET A 17 -6.58 7.11 0.14
N GLY A 18 -5.95 8.25 -0.14
CA GLY A 18 -4.75 8.71 0.56
C GLY A 18 -5.13 9.48 1.83
N LEU A 19 -4.59 9.07 2.97
CA LEU A 19 -4.73 9.77 4.24
C LEU A 19 -3.35 10.24 4.70
N GLN A 20 -3.25 11.51 5.09
CA GLN A 20 -2.03 12.07 5.65
C GLN A 20 -2.19 12.19 7.17
N HIS A 21 -1.43 11.38 7.90
CA HIS A 21 -1.30 11.50 9.35
C HIS A 21 -0.15 12.46 9.69
N SER A 22 -0.11 12.96 10.92
CA SER A 22 0.93 13.91 11.35
C SER A 22 2.36 13.38 11.24
N VAL A 23 2.53 12.06 11.20
CA VAL A 23 3.85 11.40 11.22
C VAL A 23 4.08 10.51 9.99
N PHE A 24 3.02 10.04 9.32
CA PHE A 24 3.11 9.12 8.19
C PHE A 24 1.96 9.32 7.21
N LEU A 25 2.07 8.70 6.04
CA LEU A 25 1.06 8.64 5.01
C LEU A 25 0.48 7.23 4.97
N SER A 26 -0.81 7.12 4.70
CA SER A 26 -1.47 5.83 4.49
C SER A 26 -2.30 5.87 3.21
N LEU A 27 -2.49 4.70 2.62
CA LEU A 27 -3.16 4.57 1.33
C LEU A 27 -4.02 3.31 1.33
N ILE A 28 -5.31 3.49 1.04
CA ILE A 28 -6.33 2.46 1.20
C ILE A 28 -7.05 2.21 -0.14
N CYS A 29 -7.19 0.94 -0.50
CA CYS A 29 -8.07 0.55 -1.60
C CYS A 29 -9.51 0.48 -1.10
N PRO A 30 -10.46 1.24 -1.69
CA PRO A 30 -11.87 1.13 -1.31
C PRO A 30 -12.53 -0.18 -1.74
N LYS A 31 -11.93 -0.94 -2.66
CA LYS A 31 -12.49 -2.19 -3.20
C LYS A 31 -12.10 -3.43 -2.39
N CYS A 32 -10.86 -3.51 -1.93
CA CYS A 32 -10.34 -4.68 -1.20
C CYS A 32 -9.85 -4.37 0.21
N ASN A 33 -10.02 -3.12 0.66
CA ASN A 33 -9.59 -2.62 1.98
C ASN A 33 -8.08 -2.81 2.25
N ARG A 34 -7.28 -3.07 1.22
CA ARG A 34 -5.83 -3.13 1.33
C ARG A 34 -5.32 -1.77 1.74
N THR A 35 -4.54 -1.74 2.82
CA THR A 35 -3.95 -0.54 3.38
C THR A 35 -2.43 -0.68 3.39
N VAL A 36 -1.72 0.38 3.06
CA VAL A 36 -0.27 0.49 3.24
C VAL A 36 0.06 1.82 3.90
N GLU A 37 1.17 1.85 4.62
CA GLU A 37 1.60 3.01 5.38
C GLU A 37 3.09 3.27 5.13
N ALA A 38 3.48 4.53 5.05
CA ALA A 38 4.88 4.93 4.89
C ALA A 38 5.13 6.35 5.36
N PHE A 39 6.36 6.65 5.76
CA PHE A 39 6.76 7.99 6.20
C PHE A 39 7.01 8.97 5.04
N THR A 40 7.14 8.47 3.81
CA THR A 40 7.37 9.27 2.60
C THR A 40 6.44 8.83 1.48
N THR A 41 6.16 9.72 0.53
CA THR A 41 5.34 9.41 -0.66
C THR A 41 5.97 8.32 -1.52
N GLU A 42 7.30 8.33 -1.65
CA GLU A 42 8.06 7.27 -2.34
C GLU A 42 7.93 5.93 -1.59
N GLY A 43 8.10 5.92 -0.27
CA GLY A 43 7.90 4.72 0.54
C GLY A 43 6.47 4.18 0.43
N LEU A 44 5.48 5.07 0.28
CA LEU A 44 4.07 4.71 0.11
C LEU A 44 3.85 4.02 -1.24
N ALA A 45 4.41 4.57 -2.32
CA ALA A 45 4.38 3.96 -3.64
C ALA A 45 5.08 2.60 -3.66
N GLN A 46 6.24 2.48 -3.00
CA GLN A 46 6.95 1.20 -2.86
C GLN A 46 6.14 0.17 -2.07
N ALA A 47 5.61 0.56 -0.91
CA ALA A 47 4.81 -0.33 -0.06
C ALA A 47 3.53 -0.79 -0.78
N TRP A 48 2.91 0.10 -1.55
CA TRP A 48 1.74 -0.22 -2.36
C TRP A 48 2.06 -1.19 -3.50
N ASN A 49 3.13 -0.89 -4.24
CA ASN A 49 3.54 -1.65 -5.43
C ASN A 49 4.16 -3.01 -5.09
N LYS A 50 4.69 -3.18 -3.87
CA LYS A 50 5.11 -4.49 -3.36
C LYS A 50 3.88 -5.39 -3.20
N PRO A 51 3.96 -6.69 -3.51
CA PRO A 51 2.90 -7.62 -3.13
C PRO A 51 2.68 -7.53 -1.62
N ALA A 52 1.43 -7.67 -1.16
CA ALA A 52 1.14 -7.68 0.26
C ALA A 52 2.09 -8.69 0.93
N PRO A 53 2.74 -8.34 2.05
CA PRO A 53 3.57 -9.31 2.75
C PRO A 53 2.69 -10.54 2.97
N THR A 54 3.14 -11.68 2.45
CA THR A 54 2.59 -12.97 2.87
C THR A 54 2.57 -12.92 4.39
N PRO A 55 1.43 -13.22 5.06
CA PRO A 55 1.45 -13.32 6.51
C PRO A 55 2.65 -14.18 6.90
N PRO A 56 3.39 -13.82 7.96
CA PRO A 56 4.56 -14.60 8.34
C PRO A 56 4.15 -16.06 8.33
N GLN A 57 4.81 -16.85 7.48
CA GLN A 57 4.66 -18.29 7.53
C GLN A 57 5.22 -18.68 8.90
N GLU A 58 4.32 -18.76 9.89
CA GLU A 58 4.48 -19.58 11.07
C GLU A 58 4.64 -21.01 10.55
N ASN A 59 5.87 -21.36 10.18
CA ASN A 59 6.29 -22.74 10.20
C ASN A 59 7.14 -22.88 11.45
N ASP A 60 6.41 -23.14 12.53
CA ASP A 60 6.73 -24.20 13.48
C ASP A 60 7.42 -25.37 12.76
N ARG A 61 8.74 -25.51 12.92
CA ARG A 61 9.41 -26.70 13.49
C ARG A 61 10.93 -26.65 13.38
#